data_AF-A0A9E5NXH7-F1
#
_entry.id   AF-A0A9E5NXH7-F1
#
_cell.length_a   1.000
_cell.length_b   1.000
_cell.length_c   1.000
_cell.angle_alpha   90.00
_cell.angle_beta   90.00
_cell.angle_gamma   90.00
#
_symmetry.space_group_name_H-M   'P 1'
#
loop_
_entity.id
_entity.type
_entity.pdbx_description
1 polymer ?
#
loop_
_entity_poly.entity_id
_entity_poly.type
_entity_poly.pdbx_seq_one_letter_code
_entity_poly.pdbx_strand_id
1 'polypeptide(L)'
;MTEEDIENSNAKTVLDLLRSEEGIVVRDLLGNGKTAQMDLRGFGETGPFNTLVIVDGRRVNEIDLSGADWAQIPLEQIERIEIVRGTGTVLYGDNAVGGVINIITKPPAEKLTATVGTIAGSYERIKGQVSVGGGYENIAGSLYASYESTDGYRRNNEFRTRDVGGKIVFDPTEYLS
;
A
#
# COMPACT_ATOMS: atom_id res chain seq x y z
N MET A 1 6.14 -0.96 -11.05
CA MET A 1 5.19 -2.09 -10.91
C MET A 1 3.79 -1.58 -11.14
N THR A 2 3.08 -2.14 -12.11
CA THR A 2 1.73 -1.74 -12.54
C THR A 2 0.64 -2.61 -11.88
N GLU A 3 -0.63 -2.24 -12.06
CA GLU A 3 -1.78 -3.02 -11.59
C GLU A 3 -1.76 -4.45 -12.14
N GLU A 4 -1.45 -4.62 -13.43
CA GLU A 4 -1.35 -5.92 -14.07
C GLU A 4 -0.22 -6.78 -13.45
N ASP A 5 0.92 -6.18 -13.10
CA ASP A 5 2.00 -6.89 -12.40
C ASP A 5 1.50 -7.39 -11.02
N ILE A 6 0.72 -6.57 -10.32
CA ILE A 6 0.16 -6.87 -8.99
C ILE A 6 -0.87 -8.00 -9.09
N GLU A 7 -1.80 -7.91 -10.03
CA GLU A 7 -2.87 -8.89 -10.24
C GLU A 7 -2.33 -10.26 -10.67
N ASN A 8 -1.27 -10.27 -11.49
CA ASN A 8 -0.61 -11.50 -11.91
C ASN A 8 0.38 -12.05 -10.85
N SER A 9 0.63 -11.31 -9.78
CA SER A 9 1.48 -11.75 -8.69
C SER A 9 0.72 -12.66 -7.71
N ASN A 10 1.46 -13.46 -6.94
CA ASN A 10 0.92 -14.17 -5.77
C ASN A 10 1.14 -13.37 -4.46
N ALA A 11 1.37 -12.05 -4.57
CA ALA A 11 1.61 -11.21 -3.42
C ALA A 11 0.34 -11.03 -2.59
N LYS A 12 0.50 -11.00 -1.27
CA LYS A 12 -0.62 -10.80 -0.34
C LYS A 12 -0.55 -9.43 0.33
N THR A 13 0.62 -8.82 0.30
CA THR A 13 0.93 -7.53 0.90
C THR A 13 1.79 -6.70 -0.04
N VAL A 14 1.82 -5.39 0.18
CA VAL A 14 2.73 -4.47 -0.52
C VAL A 14 4.19 -4.91 -0.35
N LEU A 15 4.54 -5.39 0.84
CA LEU A 15 5.89 -5.84 1.15
C LEU A 15 6.29 -7.11 0.39
N ASP A 16 5.35 -8.01 0.06
CA ASP A 16 5.65 -9.17 -0.77
C ASP A 16 6.08 -8.75 -2.18
N LEU A 17 5.43 -7.73 -2.73
CA LEU A 17 5.80 -7.15 -4.02
C LEU A 17 7.15 -6.42 -3.95
N LEU A 18 7.33 -5.58 -2.93
CA LEU A 18 8.60 -4.86 -2.76
C LEU A 18 9.77 -5.81 -2.51
N ARG A 19 9.54 -6.99 -1.95
CA ARG A 19 10.58 -8.01 -1.76
C ARG A 19 11.11 -8.58 -3.09
N SER A 20 10.33 -8.54 -4.17
CA SER A 20 10.81 -8.97 -5.49
C SER A 20 11.61 -7.90 -6.23
N GLU A 21 11.64 -6.67 -5.73
CA GLU A 21 12.30 -5.54 -6.39
C GLU A 21 13.79 -5.45 -6.04
N GLU A 22 14.61 -5.14 -7.04
CA GLU A 22 16.05 -5.00 -6.85
C GLU A 22 16.40 -3.85 -5.90
N GLY A 23 17.32 -4.14 -4.96
CA GLY A 23 17.82 -3.18 -3.99
C GLY A 23 16.91 -2.96 -2.79
N ILE A 24 15.83 -3.74 -2.66
CA ILE A 24 14.94 -3.73 -1.50
C ILE A 24 15.17 -4.97 -0.64
N VAL A 25 15.32 -4.75 0.67
CA VAL A 25 15.37 -5.81 1.67
C VAL A 25 14.18 -5.64 2.60
N VAL A 26 13.33 -6.66 2.69
CA VAL A 26 12.22 -6.70 3.65
C VAL A 26 12.58 -7.64 4.79
N ARG A 27 12.48 -7.13 6.03
CA ARG A 27 12.69 -7.90 7.26
C ARG A 27 11.37 -7.99 8.02
N ASP A 28 10.81 -9.19 8.12
CA ASP A 28 9.63 -9.45 8.95
C ASP A 28 9.99 -10.50 10.01
N LEU A 29 10.25 -10.03 11.24
CA LEU A 29 10.72 -10.89 12.33
C LEU A 29 9.60 -11.74 12.94
N LEU A 30 8.37 -11.22 12.92
CA LEU A 30 7.21 -11.89 13.50
C LEU A 30 6.41 -12.69 12.46
N GLY A 31 6.55 -12.34 11.17
CA GLY A 31 5.95 -13.09 10.08
C GLY A 31 4.47 -12.80 9.85
N ASN A 32 3.96 -11.71 10.45
CA ASN A 32 2.58 -11.24 10.31
C ASN A 32 2.48 -9.88 9.59
N GLY A 33 3.58 -9.38 9.02
CA GLY A 33 3.63 -8.11 8.27
C GLY A 33 3.56 -6.84 9.12
N LYS A 34 2.98 -6.87 10.32
CA LYS A 34 2.73 -5.67 11.15
C LYS A 34 4.01 -4.97 11.63
N THR A 35 5.07 -5.74 11.89
CA THR A 35 6.38 -5.21 12.32
C THR A 35 7.42 -5.29 11.22
N ALA A 36 6.97 -5.55 9.99
CA ALA A 36 7.87 -5.74 8.89
C ALA A 36 8.47 -4.40 8.47
N GLN A 37 9.79 -4.39 8.36
CA GLN A 37 10.57 -3.25 7.95
C GLN A 37 11.06 -3.43 6.52
N MET A 38 11.19 -2.31 5.82
CA MET A 38 11.74 -2.27 4.47
C MET A 38 12.99 -1.37 4.46
N ASP A 39 14.01 -1.82 3.76
CA ASP A 39 15.29 -1.14 3.61
C ASP A 39 15.62 -1.04 2.11
N LEU A 40 15.62 0.19 1.61
CA LEU A 40 16.01 0.52 0.25
C LEU A 40 17.50 0.90 0.24
N ARG A 41 18.31 0.10 -0.46
CA ARG A 41 19.78 0.27 -0.63
C ARG A 41 20.66 -0.05 0.59
N GLY A 42 20.16 -0.80 1.57
CA GLY A 42 21.02 -1.45 2.57
C GLY A 42 21.48 -0.55 3.71
N PHE A 43 20.62 0.37 4.18
CA PHE A 43 20.83 1.18 5.38
C PHE A 43 20.66 0.39 6.69
N GLY A 44 20.39 -0.91 6.59
CA GLY A 44 20.27 -1.82 7.72
C GLY A 44 19.11 -1.43 8.63
N GLU A 45 19.37 -1.37 9.93
CA GLU A 45 18.39 -1.01 10.96
C GLU A 45 17.80 0.39 10.78
N THR A 46 18.52 1.28 10.07
CA THR A 46 18.04 2.65 9.80
C THR A 46 17.27 2.78 8.49
N GLY A 47 17.12 1.70 7.72
CA GLY A 47 16.35 1.67 6.46
C GLY A 47 14.96 2.32 6.55
N PRO A 48 14.16 2.03 7.60
CA PRO A 48 12.84 2.65 7.77
C PRO A 48 12.83 4.19 7.87
N PHE A 49 13.92 4.82 8.33
CA PHE A 49 14.06 6.29 8.40
C PHE A 49 14.75 6.88 7.17
N ASN A 50 15.34 6.04 6.32
CA ASN A 50 16.01 6.49 5.11
C ASN A 50 15.14 6.30 3.86
N THR A 51 13.93 5.76 4.02
CA THR A 51 13.00 5.58 2.90
C THR A 51 11.66 6.26 3.16
N LEU A 52 11.28 7.15 2.24
CA LEU A 52 10.04 7.88 2.30
C LEU A 52 8.96 7.08 1.58
N VAL A 53 7.85 6.84 2.27
CA VAL A 53 6.67 6.18 1.71
C VAL A 53 5.55 7.21 1.58
N ILE A 54 5.03 7.33 0.37
CA ILE A 54 3.98 8.26 0.00
C ILE A 54 2.82 7.48 -0.58
N VAL A 55 1.58 7.81 -0.18
CA VAL A 55 0.35 7.32 -0.78
C VAL A 55 -0.42 8.52 -1.33
N ASP A 56 -0.67 8.56 -2.64
CA ASP A 56 -1.36 9.67 -3.31
C ASP A 56 -0.80 11.07 -2.93
N GLY A 57 0.52 11.21 -2.91
CA GLY A 57 1.19 12.47 -2.55
C GLY A 57 1.27 12.77 -1.04
N ARG A 58 0.69 11.94 -0.17
CA ARG A 58 0.74 12.10 1.29
C ARG A 58 1.74 11.14 1.93
N ARG A 59 2.60 11.66 2.81
CA ARG A 59 3.52 10.84 3.62
C ARG A 59 2.73 9.94 4.56
N VAL A 60 3.13 8.67 4.63
CA VAL A 60 2.57 7.66 5.54
C VAL A 60 3.61 7.05 6.49
N ASN A 61 4.86 7.53 6.46
CA ASN A 61 5.82 7.20 7.52
C ASN A 61 5.31 7.72 8.86
N GLU A 62 5.45 6.90 9.89
CA GLU A 62 5.25 7.29 11.28
C GLU A 62 6.29 8.33 11.70
N ILE A 63 5.91 9.12 12.71
CA ILE A 63 6.78 10.17 13.28
C ILE A 63 7.87 9.56 14.18
N ASP A 64 7.69 8.31 14.59
CA ASP A 64 8.65 7.57 15.38
C ASP A 64 9.66 6.81 14.51
N LEU A 65 10.45 5.97 15.17
CA LEU A 65 11.44 5.14 14.53
C LEU A 65 10.87 3.78 14.04
N SER A 66 9.61 3.71 13.58
CA SER A 66 9.04 2.46 13.05
C SER A 66 8.97 2.39 11.51
N GLY A 67 8.99 3.52 10.81
CA GLY A 67 8.81 3.58 9.35
C GLY A 67 7.34 3.67 8.95
N ALA A 68 6.94 3.09 7.81
CA ALA A 68 5.53 3.06 7.39
C ALA A 68 4.83 1.80 7.93
N ASP A 69 3.59 1.93 8.39
CA ASP A 69 2.73 0.79 8.70
C ASP A 69 2.14 0.22 7.40
N TRP A 70 2.85 -0.74 6.81
CA TRP A 70 2.44 -1.39 5.56
C TRP A 70 1.12 -2.13 5.64
N ALA A 71 0.66 -2.50 6.85
CA ALA A 71 -0.63 -3.17 7.02
C ALA A 71 -1.82 -2.23 6.76
N GLN A 72 -1.61 -0.91 6.82
CA GLN A 72 -2.64 0.10 6.51
C GLN A 72 -2.82 0.35 5.01
N ILE A 73 -1.97 -0.25 4.17
CA ILE A 73 -1.98 -0.03 2.72
C ILE A 73 -2.53 -1.29 2.06
N PRO A 74 -3.84 -1.35 1.77
CA PRO A 74 -4.45 -2.52 1.15
C PRO A 74 -3.94 -2.69 -0.27
N LEU A 75 -3.34 -3.85 -0.55
CA LEU A 75 -2.75 -4.17 -1.84
C LEU A 75 -3.74 -4.00 -2.99
N GLU A 76 -5.01 -4.32 -2.74
CA GLU A 76 -6.06 -4.35 -3.76
C GLU A 76 -6.54 -2.96 -4.18
N GLN A 77 -6.16 -1.92 -3.44
CA GLN A 77 -6.44 -0.52 -3.79
C GLN A 77 -5.30 0.13 -4.58
N ILE A 78 -4.18 -0.58 -4.78
CA ILE A 78 -3.02 -0.03 -5.47
C ILE A 78 -3.22 -0.14 -6.98
N GLU A 79 -3.07 0.99 -7.67
CA GLU A 79 -2.96 1.05 -9.12
C GLU A 79 -1.53 0.76 -9.56
N ARG A 80 -0.55 1.38 -8.89
CA ARG A 80 0.87 1.16 -9.18
C ARG A 80 1.75 1.58 -8.03
N ILE A 81 2.97 1.05 -8.04
CA ILE A 81 4.05 1.46 -7.14
C ILE A 81 5.23 1.93 -7.97
N GLU A 82 5.68 3.14 -7.66
CA GLU A 82 6.84 3.80 -8.23
C GLU A 82 7.97 3.82 -7.20
N ILE A 83 9.16 3.39 -7.62
CA ILE A 83 10.33 3.26 -6.74
C ILE A 83 11.43 4.17 -7.29
N VAL A 84 11.68 5.27 -6.58
CA VAL A 84 12.76 6.20 -6.90
C VAL A 84 13.95 5.87 -6.02
N ARG A 85 15.02 5.37 -6.64
CA ARG A 85 16.25 4.97 -5.94
C ARG A 85 17.22 6.15 -5.87
N GLY A 86 17.71 6.48 -4.67
CA GLY A 86 18.66 7.59 -4.46
C GLY A 86 18.05 8.80 -3.77
N THR A 87 18.87 9.80 -3.51
CA THR A 87 18.49 10.95 -2.67
C THR A 87 17.35 11.76 -3.29
N GLY A 88 16.14 11.59 -2.74
CA GLY A 88 14.96 12.39 -3.03
C GLY A 88 14.79 13.58 -2.09
N THR A 89 15.76 13.84 -1.20
CA THR A 89 15.64 14.84 -0.11
C THR A 89 15.39 16.26 -0.61
N VAL A 90 15.87 16.63 -1.79
CA VAL A 90 15.65 17.95 -2.39
C VAL A 90 14.16 18.18 -2.73
N LEU A 91 13.48 17.15 -3.23
CA LEU A 91 12.09 17.26 -3.66
C LEU A 91 11.10 16.91 -2.55
N TYR A 92 11.46 15.93 -1.70
CA TYR A 92 10.53 15.34 -0.76
C TYR A 92 10.87 15.56 0.72
N GLY A 93 12.04 16.15 1.01
CA GLY A 93 12.50 16.45 2.36
C GLY A 93 13.01 15.22 3.12
N ASP A 94 12.65 15.14 4.39
CA ASP A 94 13.17 14.13 5.33
C ASP A 94 12.79 12.69 4.93
N ASN A 95 13.55 11.70 5.43
CA ASN A 95 13.44 10.27 5.12
C ASN A 95 13.63 9.84 3.66
N ALA A 96 14.13 10.71 2.76
CA ALA A 96 14.29 10.37 1.34
C ALA A 96 15.76 10.09 0.93
N VAL A 97 16.62 9.73 1.88
CA VAL A 97 18.08 9.55 1.62
C VAL A 97 18.35 8.29 0.78
N GLY A 98 17.74 7.17 1.15
CA GLY A 98 17.80 5.92 0.39
C GLY A 98 16.88 5.92 -0.83
N GLY A 99 15.74 6.59 -0.72
CA GLY A 99 14.82 6.83 -1.83
C GLY A 99 13.39 7.05 -1.42
N VAL A 100 12.49 6.92 -2.40
CA VAL A 100 11.06 7.15 -2.25
C VAL A 100 10.29 5.98 -2.83
N ILE A 101 9.33 5.47 -2.07
CA ILE A 101 8.28 4.56 -2.53
C ILE A 101 7.00 5.40 -2.66
N ASN A 102 6.55 5.59 -3.89
CA ASN A 102 5.31 6.31 -4.19
C ASN A 102 4.24 5.31 -4.63
N ILE A 103 3.17 5.23 -3.83
CA ILE A 103 2.04 4.33 -4.02
C ILE A 103 0.88 5.16 -4.54
N ILE A 104 0.35 4.75 -5.67
CA ILE A 104 -0.80 5.42 -6.30
C ILE A 104 -1.99 4.49 -6.19
N THR A 105 -3.09 5.00 -5.64
CA THR A 105 -4.32 4.24 -5.48
C THR A 105 -5.21 4.34 -6.71
N LYS A 106 -5.97 3.27 -6.97
CA LYS A 106 -6.89 3.18 -8.11
C LYS A 106 -7.80 4.41 -8.17
N PRO A 107 -7.96 5.05 -9.34
CA PRO A 107 -8.89 6.15 -9.49
C PRO A 107 -10.33 5.63 -9.33
N PRO A 108 -11.27 6.49 -8.91
CA PRO A 108 -12.68 6.18 -9.01
C PRO A 108 -13.07 5.78 -10.43
N ALA A 109 -13.90 4.75 -10.58
CA ALA A 109 -14.40 4.34 -11.89
C ALA A 109 -15.32 5.41 -12.48
N GLU A 110 -15.29 5.62 -13.79
CA GLU A 110 -16.19 6.56 -14.48
C GLU A 110 -17.65 6.11 -14.39
N LYS A 111 -17.90 4.80 -14.53
CA LYS A 111 -19.22 4.18 -14.40
C LYS A 111 -19.33 3.48 -13.05
N LEU A 112 -20.56 3.24 -12.60
CA LEU A 112 -20.79 2.47 -11.38
C LEU A 112 -20.23 1.05 -11.53
N THR A 113 -19.25 0.72 -10.69
CA THR A 113 -18.64 -0.61 -10.59
C THR A 113 -18.61 -1.06 -9.14
N ALA A 114 -18.67 -2.37 -8.93
CA ALA A 114 -18.50 -2.98 -7.64
C ALA A 114 -17.66 -4.26 -7.78
N THR A 115 -16.71 -4.43 -6.87
CA THR A 115 -15.83 -5.60 -6.81
C THR A 115 -15.93 -6.21 -5.43
N VAL A 116 -16.02 -7.54 -5.37
CA VAL A 116 -16.01 -8.31 -4.14
C VAL A 116 -14.94 -9.38 -4.27
N GLY A 117 -14.12 -9.53 -3.23
CA GLY A 117 -13.06 -10.53 -3.18
C GLY A 117 -13.08 -11.29 -1.86
N THR A 118 -12.69 -12.55 -1.91
CA THR A 118 -12.48 -13.37 -0.71
C THR A 118 -11.24 -14.22 -0.89
N ILE A 119 -10.48 -14.41 0.19
CA ILE A 119 -9.30 -15.27 0.22
C ILE A 119 -9.43 -16.16 1.46
N ALA A 120 -9.24 -17.46 1.28
CA ALA A 120 -9.11 -18.41 2.37
C ALA A 120 -7.84 -19.24 2.18
N GLY A 121 -7.15 -19.58 3.27
CA GLY A 121 -5.90 -20.33 3.17
C GLY A 121 -5.39 -20.89 4.50
N SER A 122 -4.13 -21.35 4.49
CA SER A 122 -3.45 -21.91 5.65
C SER A 122 -3.43 -20.94 6.84
N TYR A 123 -3.25 -21.49 8.05
CA TYR A 123 -3.21 -20.75 9.31
C TYR A 123 -4.51 -19.99 9.61
N GLU A 124 -5.65 -20.64 9.33
CA GLU A 124 -6.99 -20.08 9.50
C GLU A 124 -7.16 -18.70 8.85
N ARG A 125 -6.47 -18.47 7.72
CA ARG A 125 -6.48 -17.19 7.04
C ARG A 125 -7.81 -17.02 6.32
N ILE A 126 -8.51 -15.93 6.62
CA ILE A 126 -9.67 -15.46 5.89
C ILE A 126 -9.55 -13.97 5.63
N LYS A 127 -9.79 -13.55 4.38
CA LYS A 127 -9.88 -12.16 3.97
C LYS A 127 -11.16 -11.96 3.17
N GLY A 128 -11.89 -10.90 3.47
CA GLY A 128 -13.00 -10.43 2.66
C GLY A 128 -12.81 -8.97 2.31
N GLN A 129 -13.16 -8.59 1.09
CA GLN A 129 -13.06 -7.22 0.63
C GLN A 129 -14.21 -6.84 -0.30
N VAL A 130 -14.57 -5.57 -0.26
CA VAL A 130 -15.52 -4.95 -1.16
C VAL A 130 -15.02 -3.58 -1.56
N SER A 131 -15.19 -3.23 -2.82
CA SER A 131 -14.98 -1.87 -3.32
C SER A 131 -16.11 -1.48 -4.25
N VAL A 132 -16.53 -0.23 -4.18
CA VAL A 132 -17.51 0.37 -5.09
C VAL A 132 -16.96 1.69 -5.58
N GLY A 133 -17.15 1.99 -6.85
CA GLY A 133 -16.72 3.23 -7.45
C GLY A 133 -17.69 3.69 -8.53
N GLY A 134 -17.71 4.99 -8.81
CA GLY A 134 -18.53 5.55 -9.87
C GLY A 134 -18.34 7.05 -9.99
N GLY A 135 -18.62 7.57 -11.17
CA GLY A 135 -18.58 8.99 -11.47
C GLY A 135 -19.87 9.47 -12.13
N TYR A 136 -20.08 10.78 -12.04
CA TYR A 136 -21.14 11.50 -12.72
C TYR A 136 -20.62 12.90 -13.09
N GLU A 137 -20.67 13.23 -14.37
CA GLU A 137 -20.13 14.49 -14.92
C GLU A 137 -18.68 14.70 -14.49
N ASN A 138 -18.43 15.69 -13.63
CA ASN A 138 -17.11 16.12 -13.20
C ASN A 138 -16.72 15.64 -11.78
N ILE A 139 -17.53 14.78 -11.16
CA ILE A 139 -17.23 14.20 -9.86
C ILE A 139 -17.18 12.68 -9.95
N ALA A 140 -16.17 12.08 -9.33
CA ALA A 140 -16.06 10.64 -9.19
C ALA A 140 -15.64 10.25 -7.77
N GLY A 141 -16.16 9.11 -7.29
CA GLY A 141 -15.91 8.63 -5.94
C GLY A 141 -15.72 7.12 -5.89
N SER A 142 -14.89 6.67 -4.95
CA SER A 142 -14.75 5.26 -4.61
C SER A 142 -14.73 5.07 -3.09
N LEU A 143 -15.20 3.89 -2.67
CA LEU A 143 -15.18 3.42 -1.30
C LEU A 143 -14.67 1.97 -1.30
N TYR A 144 -13.83 1.63 -0.34
CA TYR A 144 -13.39 0.27 -0.09
C TYR A 144 -13.54 -0.10 1.38
N ALA A 145 -13.75 -1.38 1.63
CA ALA A 145 -13.67 -1.97 2.95
C ALA A 145 -13.06 -3.37 2.85
N SER A 146 -12.19 -3.72 3.80
CA SER A 146 -11.61 -5.05 3.93
C SER A 146 -11.53 -5.52 5.37
N TYR A 147 -11.62 -6.83 5.54
CA TYR A 147 -11.36 -7.53 6.79
C TYR A 147 -10.44 -8.69 6.53
N GLU A 148 -9.42 -8.86 7.38
CA GLU A 148 -8.52 -10.00 7.34
C GLU A 148 -8.32 -10.57 8.74
N SER A 149 -8.23 -11.89 8.85
CA SER A 149 -7.86 -12.62 10.06
C SER A 149 -6.97 -13.80 9.72
N THR A 150 -5.98 -14.10 10.55
CA THR A 150 -5.15 -15.32 10.47
C THR A 150 -4.47 -15.59 11.81
N ASP A 151 -4.24 -16.86 12.14
CA ASP A 151 -3.47 -17.28 13.31
C ASP A 151 -1.95 -17.12 13.13
N GLY A 152 -1.51 -16.99 11.87
CA GLY A 152 -0.10 -17.01 11.50
C GLY A 152 0.56 -18.38 11.71
N TYR A 153 1.78 -18.52 11.19
CA TYR A 153 2.52 -19.80 11.29
C TYR A 153 3.24 -19.99 12.64
N ARG A 154 3.41 -18.92 13.42
CA ARG A 154 4.06 -18.94 14.74
C ARG A 154 2.99 -18.99 15.84
N ARG A 155 3.31 -19.63 16.96
CA ARG A 155 2.45 -19.60 18.15
C ARG A 155 2.30 -18.16 18.67
N ASN A 156 1.09 -17.78 19.07
CA ASN A 156 0.72 -16.46 19.58
C ASN A 156 0.97 -15.33 18.57
N ASN A 157 0.65 -15.56 17.29
CA ASN A 157 0.91 -14.62 16.19
C ASN A 157 -0.36 -14.23 15.42
N GLU A 158 -1.50 -14.22 16.11
CA GLU A 158 -2.78 -13.82 15.52
C GLU A 158 -2.68 -12.40 14.93
N PHE A 159 -3.21 -12.24 13.72
CA PHE A 159 -3.27 -10.98 13.00
C PHE A 159 -4.69 -10.73 12.51
N ARG A 160 -5.18 -9.51 12.74
CA ARG A 160 -6.47 -9.04 12.26
C ARG A 160 -6.38 -7.60 11.78
N THR A 161 -6.96 -7.32 10.62
CA THR A 161 -7.11 -5.95 10.09
C THR A 161 -8.53 -5.65 9.70
N ARG A 162 -8.88 -4.36 9.76
CA ARG A 162 -10.15 -3.79 9.36
C ARG A 162 -9.83 -2.46 8.71
N ASP A 163 -9.96 -2.39 7.41
CA ASP A 163 -9.59 -1.22 6.65
C ASP A 163 -10.83 -0.66 5.97
N VAL A 164 -10.93 0.66 6.00
CA VAL A 164 -11.95 1.41 5.27
C VAL A 164 -11.25 2.62 4.68
N GLY A 165 -11.55 2.93 3.43
CA GLY A 165 -11.10 4.17 2.85
C GLY A 165 -11.90 4.53 1.62
N GLY A 166 -11.65 5.73 1.12
CA GLY A 166 -12.35 6.26 -0.02
C GLY A 166 -11.60 7.42 -0.65
N LYS A 167 -11.94 7.68 -1.90
CA LYS A 167 -11.32 8.71 -2.74
C LYS A 167 -12.43 9.46 -3.45
N ILE A 168 -12.32 10.78 -3.49
CA ILE A 168 -13.22 11.65 -4.26
C ILE A 168 -12.33 12.52 -5.14
N VAL A 169 -12.69 12.60 -6.42
CA VAL A 169 -12.00 13.40 -7.43
C VAL A 169 -13.03 14.33 -8.05
N PHE A 170 -12.64 15.60 -8.24
CA PHE A 170 -13.44 16.63 -8.88
C PHE A 170 -12.61 17.31 -9.97
N ASP A 171 -13.15 17.39 -11.18
CA ASP A 171 -12.50 18.03 -12.33
C ASP A 171 -13.17 19.39 -12.65
N PRO A 172 -12.54 20.53 -12.33
CA PRO A 172 -13.11 21.85 -12.60
C PRO A 172 -12.88 22.36 -14.03
N THR A 173 -12.30 21.56 -14.94
CA THR A 173 -11.82 22.04 -16.25
C THR A 173 -12.93 22.74 -17.07
N GLU A 174 -14.19 22.32 -16.94
CA GLU A 174 -15.34 22.97 -17.60
C GLU A 174 -15.70 24.37 -17.05
N TYR A 175 -15.17 24.79 -15.90
CA TYR A 175 -15.41 26.11 -15.30
C TYR A 175 -14.25 27.10 -15.48
N LEU A 176 -13.15 26.67 -16.10
CA LEU A 176 -11.93 27.46 -16.29
C LEU A 176 -11.78 28.01 -17.71
N SER A 177 -12.79 27.85 -18.57
CA SER A 177 -12.85 28.35 -19.95
C SER A 177 -13.60 29.67 -20.08
#